data_AF-A0A954JKM1-F1
#
_entry.id   AF-A0A954JKM1-F1
#
_cell.length_a   1.000
_cell.length_b   1.000
_cell.length_c   1.000
_cell.angle_alpha   90.00
_cell.angle_beta   90.00
_cell.angle_gamma   90.00
#
_symmetry.space_group_name_H-M   'P 1'
#
loop_
_entity.id
_entity.type
_entity.pdbx_description
1 polymer ?
#
loop_
_entity_poly.entity_id
_entity_poly.type
_entity_poly.pdbx_seq_one_letter_code
_entity_poly.pdbx_strand_id
1 'polypeptide(L)'
;EEMAPHNWLTKTIQVNIANLAGVPSVVYGLLGLTVFVRVFGIFQPHALVERWWGSQVTGLFYSDYYEDYLIKLPFGPVVISAALTLTLLILPVVIISAQEALRAIPPSLRHASLALGATRWQTIRHQVLPAAIPGIMTGIILSVSRAIGETAPLIVIGAPLYTTFAPGGLDSFSDIGKHPEGLIMAPFDGFVAMPMQIYGWITDADTELKTNVAAAGILVLLFFLLILNGLAITIRSRAGRHARW
;
A
#
# COMPACT_ATOMS: atom_id res chain seq x y z
N GLU A 1 -20.66 -4.01 -21.91
CA GLU A 1 -20.98 -2.56 -21.96
C GLU A 1 -21.70 -2.03 -20.71
N GLU A 2 -22.02 -2.88 -19.71
CA GLU A 2 -23.00 -2.52 -18.66
C GLU A 2 -22.41 -2.21 -17.28
N MET A 3 -21.09 -2.37 -17.06
CA MET A 3 -20.43 -2.01 -15.79
C MET A 3 -20.05 -0.52 -15.70
N ALA A 4 -19.93 0.15 -16.85
CA ALA A 4 -19.86 1.59 -16.98
C ALA A 4 -20.34 1.93 -18.41
N PRO A 5 -21.21 2.95 -18.59
CA PRO A 5 -21.61 3.37 -19.93
C PRO A 5 -20.37 3.71 -20.75
N HIS A 6 -20.38 3.33 -22.04
CA HIS A 6 -19.30 3.62 -22.98
C HIS A 6 -19.36 5.12 -23.36
N ASN A 7 -18.98 5.96 -22.41
CA ASN A 7 -18.92 7.40 -22.55
C ASN A 7 -17.46 7.86 -22.56
N TRP A 8 -17.26 9.10 -23.00
CA TRP A 8 -15.94 9.71 -23.07
C TRP A 8 -15.21 9.68 -21.71
N LEU A 9 -15.94 9.81 -20.59
CA LEU A 9 -15.39 9.76 -19.24
C LEU A 9 -14.80 8.39 -18.90
N THR A 10 -15.55 7.30 -19.14
CA THR A 10 -15.09 5.93 -18.91
C THR A 10 -13.85 5.62 -19.75
N LYS A 11 -13.84 6.07 -21.01
CA LYS A 11 -12.68 5.91 -21.90
C LYS A 11 -11.47 6.67 -21.37
N THR A 12 -11.65 7.92 -20.94
CA THR A 12 -10.58 8.72 -20.32
C THR A 12 -10.04 8.05 -19.06
N ILE A 13 -10.89 7.58 -18.16
CA ILE A 13 -10.47 6.89 -16.94
C ILE A 13 -9.67 5.62 -17.27
N GLN A 14 -10.15 4.80 -18.20
CA GLN A 14 -9.46 3.57 -18.60
C GLN A 14 -8.08 3.85 -19.20
N VAL A 15 -7.97 4.86 -20.06
CA VAL A 15 -6.67 5.28 -20.63
C VAL A 15 -5.73 5.76 -19.54
N ASN A 16 -6.21 6.57 -18.59
CA ASN A 16 -5.37 7.04 -17.47
C ASN A 16 -4.93 5.90 -16.57
N ILE A 17 -5.79 4.93 -16.27
CA ILE A 17 -5.42 3.75 -15.46
C ILE A 17 -4.36 2.90 -16.18
N ALA A 18 -4.52 2.68 -17.48
CA ALA A 18 -3.55 1.96 -18.28
C ALA A 18 -2.19 2.70 -18.34
N ASN A 19 -2.22 4.03 -18.49
CA ASN A 19 -1.02 4.85 -18.45
C ASN A 19 -0.34 4.79 -17.07
N LEU A 20 -1.11 4.89 -15.99
CA LEU A 20 -0.61 4.76 -14.62
C LEU A 20 0.06 3.40 -14.39
N ALA A 21 -0.54 2.31 -14.83
CA ALA A 21 0.07 0.98 -14.72
C ALA A 21 1.46 0.88 -15.41
N GLY A 22 1.73 1.73 -16.40
CA GLY A 22 3.02 1.83 -17.08
C GLY A 22 4.04 2.77 -16.45
N VAL A 23 3.67 3.53 -15.41
CA VAL A 23 4.57 4.49 -14.76
C VAL A 23 5.60 3.73 -13.90
N PRO A 24 6.91 4.06 -13.99
CA PRO A 24 7.93 3.45 -13.15
C PRO A 24 7.69 3.69 -11.65
N SER A 25 8.00 2.70 -10.81
CA SER A 25 7.71 2.75 -9.35
C SER A 25 8.41 3.90 -8.62
N VAL A 26 9.60 4.33 -9.06
CA VAL A 26 10.31 5.51 -8.52
C VAL A 26 9.45 6.78 -8.63
N VAL A 27 8.72 6.96 -9.72
CA VAL A 27 7.87 8.14 -9.94
C VAL A 27 6.75 8.18 -8.91
N TYR A 28 6.17 7.03 -8.56
CA TYR A 28 5.22 6.93 -7.47
C TYR A 28 5.83 7.29 -6.12
N GLY A 29 7.09 6.94 -5.87
CA GLY A 29 7.84 7.41 -4.70
C GLY A 29 7.96 8.92 -4.62
N LEU A 30 8.33 9.55 -5.73
CA LEU A 30 8.47 11.01 -5.82
C LEU A 30 7.12 11.72 -5.67
N LEU A 31 6.07 11.16 -6.28
CA LEU A 31 4.70 11.65 -6.12
C LEU A 31 4.22 11.47 -4.68
N GLY A 32 4.49 10.33 -4.05
CA GLY A 32 4.12 10.07 -2.66
C GLY A 32 4.84 10.99 -1.68
N LEU A 33 6.14 11.21 -1.87
CA LEU A 33 6.92 12.19 -1.12
C LEU A 33 6.33 13.60 -1.31
N THR A 34 6.01 13.99 -2.54
CA THR A 34 5.50 15.33 -2.80
C THR A 34 4.08 15.50 -2.26
N VAL A 35 3.20 14.52 -2.48
CA VAL A 35 1.78 14.59 -2.10
C VAL A 35 1.63 14.32 -0.61
N PHE A 36 1.97 13.12 -0.14
CA PHE A 36 1.67 12.65 1.22
C PHE A 36 2.63 13.13 2.29
N VAL A 37 3.88 13.42 1.95
CA VAL A 37 4.85 13.95 2.93
C VAL A 37 4.91 15.47 2.89
N ARG A 38 5.04 16.07 1.70
CA ARG A 38 5.24 17.53 1.57
C ARG A 38 3.93 18.31 1.51
N VAL A 39 3.05 18.01 0.56
CA VAL A 39 1.80 18.76 0.33
C VAL A 39 0.78 18.51 1.43
N PHE A 40 0.65 17.29 1.92
CA PHE A 40 -0.14 17.05 3.13
C PHE A 40 0.51 17.65 4.39
N GLY A 41 1.84 17.82 4.38
CA GLY A 41 2.56 18.68 5.32
C GLY A 41 2.24 20.18 5.16
N ILE A 42 1.75 20.65 4.00
CA ILE A 42 1.28 22.04 3.80
C ILE A 42 0.01 22.31 4.61
N PHE A 43 -0.80 21.29 4.91
CA PHE A 43 -1.95 21.41 5.82
C PHE A 43 -1.56 21.38 7.30
N GLN A 44 -0.27 21.32 7.64
CA GLN A 44 0.18 21.75 8.95
C GLN A 44 -0.09 23.26 9.06
N PRO A 45 -0.62 23.78 10.19
CA PRO A 45 -0.95 25.20 10.37
C PRO A 45 0.21 26.20 10.19
N HIS A 46 1.37 25.76 9.71
CA HIS A 46 2.64 26.46 9.79
C HIS A 46 3.36 26.59 8.44
N ALA A 47 3.15 25.68 7.48
CA ALA A 47 3.91 25.66 6.23
C ALA A 47 3.60 26.82 5.27
N LEU A 48 2.35 27.32 5.27
CA LEU A 48 1.97 28.54 4.52
C LEU A 48 2.21 29.83 5.31
N VAL A 49 2.09 29.77 6.64
CA VAL A 49 2.24 30.93 7.55
C VAL A 49 3.71 31.30 7.73
N GLU A 50 4.60 30.32 7.89
CA GLU A 50 6.05 30.51 8.03
C GLU A 50 6.65 31.17 6.78
N ARG A 51 6.16 30.78 5.59
CA ARG A 51 6.64 31.28 4.29
C ARG A 51 6.22 32.73 3.99
N TRP A 52 5.18 33.24 4.65
CA TRP A 52 4.68 34.61 4.49
C TRP A 52 4.99 35.53 5.67
N TRP A 53 5.22 34.98 6.88
CA TRP A 53 5.34 35.74 8.13
C TRP A 53 6.64 35.47 8.92
N GLY A 54 7.54 34.60 8.45
CA GLY A 54 8.88 34.42 9.01
C GLY A 54 8.96 33.82 10.43
N SER A 55 7.90 33.15 10.90
CA SER A 55 7.82 32.54 12.23
C SER A 55 7.60 31.02 12.12
N GLN A 56 8.46 30.24 12.79
CA GLN A 56 8.32 28.79 12.93
C GLN A 56 7.24 28.50 13.96
N VAL A 57 6.10 28.00 13.51
CA VAL A 57 5.08 27.43 14.38
C VAL A 57 5.14 25.93 14.06
N THR A 58 5.18 25.02 15.04
CA THR A 58 5.47 23.60 14.78
C THR A 58 4.54 22.71 15.61
N GLY A 59 3.23 22.91 15.45
CA GLY A 59 2.16 22.08 16.00
C GLY A 59 0.90 22.89 16.37
N LEU A 60 -0.25 22.21 16.48
CA LEU A 60 -1.31 22.67 17.38
C LEU A 60 -0.80 22.43 18.81
N PHE A 61 -0.24 23.47 19.43
CA PHE A 61 0.33 23.38 20.77
C PHE A 61 -0.77 23.11 21.80
N TYR A 62 -0.70 21.95 22.48
CA TYR A 62 -1.13 21.84 23.86
C TYR A 62 0.14 21.64 24.69
N SER A 63 0.57 22.71 25.37
CA SER A 63 1.74 22.69 26.24
C SER A 63 1.28 22.33 27.64
N ASP A 64 1.77 21.22 28.18
CA ASP A 64 1.69 20.89 29.59
C ASP A 64 3.11 20.70 30.14
N TYR A 65 3.36 21.24 31.34
CA TYR A 65 4.68 21.67 31.84
C TYR A 65 5.75 20.57 32.08
N TYR A 66 5.52 19.32 31.66
CA TYR A 66 6.46 18.20 31.86
C TYR A 66 6.64 17.26 30.65
N GLU A 67 5.81 17.34 29.61
CA GLU A 67 5.89 16.43 28.45
C GLU A 67 5.46 17.18 27.17
N ASP A 68 6.40 17.45 26.27
CA ASP A 68 6.11 18.02 24.95
C ASP A 68 5.51 16.94 24.02
N TYR A 69 4.23 16.62 24.21
CA TYR A 69 3.52 15.71 23.29
C TYR A 69 3.09 16.45 22.02
N LEU A 70 4.05 16.61 21.12
CA LEU A 70 3.88 17.28 19.84
C LEU A 70 3.06 16.37 18.91
N ILE A 71 1.75 16.60 18.79
CA ILE A 71 0.90 15.94 17.79
C ILE A 71 1.30 16.49 16.41
N LYS A 72 2.37 15.94 15.84
CA LYS A 72 2.74 16.14 14.44
C LYS A 72 1.56 15.60 13.62
N LEU A 73 0.91 16.45 12.84
CA LEU A 73 -0.07 15.98 11.85
C LEU A 73 0.59 14.89 11.00
N PRO A 74 -0.15 13.82 10.66
CA PRO A 74 0.35 12.48 10.32
C PRO A 74 1.00 12.35 8.92
N PHE A 75 1.52 13.46 8.40
CA PHE A 75 1.98 13.60 7.03
C PHE A 75 3.45 13.99 7.05
N GLY A 76 4.26 13.10 7.61
CA GLY A 76 5.72 13.04 7.48
C GLY A 76 6.12 11.76 6.73
N PRO A 77 7.41 11.37 6.69
CA PRO A 77 7.82 10.06 6.20
C PRO A 77 7.50 8.97 7.23
N VAL A 78 6.21 8.82 7.50
CA VAL A 78 5.62 7.89 8.46
C VAL A 78 4.99 6.71 7.74
N VAL A 79 4.69 5.63 8.47
CA VAL A 79 4.13 4.38 7.91
C VAL A 79 2.89 4.65 7.05
N ILE A 80 1.97 5.52 7.47
CA ILE A 80 0.75 5.84 6.69
C ILE A 80 1.09 6.47 5.34
N SER A 81 2.02 7.42 5.27
CA SER A 81 2.43 8.06 4.01
C SER A 81 3.04 7.05 3.03
N ALA A 82 3.85 6.12 3.56
CA ALA A 82 4.40 5.02 2.78
C ALA A 82 3.30 4.07 2.27
N ALA A 83 2.35 3.70 3.14
CA ALA A 83 1.23 2.84 2.80
C ALA A 83 0.31 3.46 1.73
N LEU A 84 0.02 4.75 1.83
CA LEU A 84 -0.76 5.49 0.83
C LEU A 84 -0.03 5.54 -0.53
N THR A 85 1.28 5.71 -0.50
CA THR A 85 2.09 5.69 -1.73
C THR A 85 2.09 4.32 -2.40
N LEU A 86 2.31 3.24 -1.63
CA LEU A 86 2.23 1.89 -2.14
C LEU A 86 0.82 1.57 -2.65
N THR A 87 -0.21 2.04 -1.97
CA THR A 87 -1.60 1.90 -2.42
C THR A 87 -1.79 2.55 -3.79
N LEU A 88 -1.28 3.76 -3.99
CA LEU A 88 -1.37 4.46 -5.28
C LEU A 88 -0.68 3.69 -6.41
N LEU A 89 0.49 3.09 -6.13
CA LEU A 89 1.24 2.27 -7.08
C LEU A 89 0.49 0.97 -7.44
N ILE A 90 -0.10 0.31 -6.45
CA ILE A 90 -0.76 -0.99 -6.59
C ILE A 90 -2.14 -0.87 -7.25
N LEU A 91 -2.85 0.23 -6.96
CA LEU A 91 -4.22 0.47 -7.37
C LEU A 91 -4.49 0.22 -8.86
N PRO A 92 -3.71 0.76 -9.83
CA PRO A 92 -3.98 0.53 -11.24
C PRO A 92 -3.88 -0.95 -11.64
N VAL A 93 -2.93 -1.69 -11.07
CA VAL A 93 -2.75 -3.13 -11.33
C VAL A 93 -3.95 -3.93 -10.81
N VAL A 94 -4.39 -3.62 -9.59
CA VAL A 94 -5.59 -4.25 -9.00
C VAL A 94 -6.84 -3.94 -9.83
N ILE A 95 -7.01 -2.70 -10.30
CA ILE A 95 -8.16 -2.33 -11.13
C ILE A 95 -8.16 -3.11 -12.45
N ILE A 96 -7.03 -3.16 -13.15
CA ILE A 96 -6.93 -3.86 -14.45
C ILE A 96 -7.26 -5.35 -14.28
N SER A 97 -6.64 -6.00 -13.30
CA SER A 97 -6.89 -7.41 -13.06
C SER A 97 -8.33 -7.69 -12.62
N ALA A 98 -8.94 -6.82 -11.81
CA ALA A 98 -10.34 -6.95 -11.45
C ALA A 98 -11.28 -6.78 -12.66
N GLN A 99 -10.95 -5.87 -13.58
CA GLN A 99 -11.71 -5.69 -14.82
C GLN A 99 -11.62 -6.92 -15.73
N GLU A 100 -10.43 -7.51 -15.87
CA GLU A 100 -10.23 -8.74 -16.64
C GLU A 100 -11.03 -9.90 -16.06
N ALA A 101 -11.00 -10.06 -14.72
CA ALA A 101 -11.80 -11.08 -14.02
C ALA A 101 -13.31 -10.90 -14.26
N LEU A 102 -13.82 -9.67 -14.21
CA LEU A 102 -15.23 -9.38 -14.48
C LEU A 102 -15.60 -9.59 -15.96
N ARG A 103 -14.69 -9.25 -16.88
CA ARG A 103 -14.90 -9.40 -18.33
C ARG A 103 -14.87 -10.87 -18.78
N ALA A 104 -14.12 -11.72 -18.09
CA ALA A 104 -14.04 -13.16 -18.39
C ALA A 104 -15.37 -13.91 -18.21
N ILE A 105 -16.31 -13.34 -17.43
CA ILE A 105 -17.60 -13.99 -17.16
C ILE A 105 -18.50 -13.94 -18.41
N PRO A 106 -19.00 -15.10 -18.88
CA PRO A 106 -19.89 -15.18 -20.03
C PRO A 106 -21.11 -14.25 -19.92
N PRO A 107 -21.50 -13.53 -20.99
CA PRO A 107 -22.68 -12.68 -20.97
C PRO A 107 -23.99 -13.47 -20.78
N SER A 108 -24.02 -14.76 -21.16
CA SER A 108 -25.19 -15.63 -21.02
C SER A 108 -25.73 -15.71 -19.59
N LEU A 109 -24.85 -15.72 -18.59
CA LEU A 109 -25.23 -15.75 -17.17
C LEU A 109 -25.99 -14.50 -16.74
N ARG A 110 -25.59 -13.36 -17.32
CA ARG A 110 -26.24 -12.07 -17.06
C ARG A 110 -27.62 -12.04 -17.72
N HIS A 111 -27.70 -12.46 -18.99
CA HIS A 111 -28.96 -12.53 -19.71
C HIS A 111 -29.95 -13.52 -19.09
N ALA A 112 -29.47 -14.69 -18.63
CA ALA A 112 -30.30 -15.66 -17.93
C ALA A 112 -30.85 -15.09 -16.62
N SER A 113 -30.01 -14.45 -15.81
CA SER A 113 -30.44 -13.79 -14.57
C SER A 113 -31.48 -12.71 -14.82
N LEU A 114 -31.26 -11.84 -15.81
CA LEU A 114 -32.22 -10.79 -16.19
C LEU A 114 -33.54 -11.37 -16.74
N ALA A 115 -33.48 -12.46 -17.52
CA ALA A 115 -34.67 -13.14 -18.07
C ALA A 115 -35.54 -13.78 -16.98
N LEU A 116 -34.95 -14.16 -15.85
CA LEU A 116 -35.65 -14.63 -14.65
C LEU A 116 -36.26 -13.48 -13.82
N GLY A 117 -36.21 -12.25 -14.31
CA GLY A 117 -36.75 -11.06 -13.63
C GLY A 117 -35.81 -10.47 -12.58
N ALA A 118 -34.54 -10.90 -12.49
CA ALA A 118 -33.59 -10.29 -11.57
C ALA A 118 -33.20 -8.88 -12.02
N THR A 119 -32.98 -7.99 -11.05
CA THR A 119 -32.44 -6.65 -11.32
C THR A 119 -30.95 -6.71 -11.72
N ARG A 120 -30.45 -5.65 -12.37
CA ARG A 120 -29.03 -5.49 -12.68
C ARG A 120 -28.14 -5.62 -11.45
N TRP A 121 -28.54 -4.99 -10.33
CA TRP A 121 -27.78 -5.07 -9.08
C TRP A 121 -27.77 -6.49 -8.49
N GLN A 122 -28.91 -7.19 -8.50
CA GLN A 122 -28.96 -8.59 -8.05
C GLN A 122 -28.09 -9.49 -8.93
N THR A 123 -28.12 -9.29 -10.25
CA THR A 123 -27.27 -10.03 -11.20
C THR A 123 -25.79 -9.77 -10.90
N ILE A 124 -25.40 -8.53 -10.65
CA ILE A 124 -24.01 -8.19 -10.28
C ILE A 124 -23.62 -8.83 -8.95
N ARG A 125 -24.42 -8.64 -7.89
CA ARG A 125 -24.08 -9.11 -6.54
C ARG A 125 -24.07 -10.63 -6.39
N HIS A 126 -25.02 -11.32 -7.01
CA HIS A 126 -25.24 -12.75 -6.77
C HIS A 126 -24.65 -13.64 -7.86
N GLN A 127 -24.54 -13.15 -9.10
CA GLN A 127 -24.05 -13.96 -10.21
C GLN A 127 -22.65 -13.55 -10.69
N VAL A 128 -22.43 -12.25 -10.93
CA VAL A 128 -21.19 -11.79 -11.58
C VAL A 128 -20.05 -11.63 -10.58
N LEU A 129 -20.26 -10.88 -9.49
CA LEU A 129 -19.21 -10.59 -8.51
C LEU A 129 -18.69 -11.87 -7.85
N PRO A 130 -19.53 -12.80 -7.34
CA PRO A 130 -19.03 -14.02 -6.72
C PRO A 130 -18.25 -14.91 -7.68
N ALA A 131 -18.67 -14.97 -8.94
CA ALA A 131 -17.97 -15.67 -10.00
C ALA A 131 -16.63 -15.02 -10.37
N ALA A 132 -16.48 -13.70 -10.22
CA ALA A 132 -15.25 -12.97 -10.51
C ALA A 132 -14.26 -12.99 -9.35
N ILE A 133 -14.70 -13.23 -8.10
CA ILE A 133 -13.85 -13.19 -6.89
C ILE A 133 -12.56 -14.00 -7.07
N PRO A 134 -12.55 -15.26 -7.56
CA PRO A 134 -11.31 -16.02 -7.72
C PRO A 134 -10.30 -15.34 -8.66
N GLY A 135 -10.79 -14.68 -9.71
CA GLY A 135 -9.97 -13.91 -10.64
C GLY A 135 -9.44 -12.63 -9.99
N ILE A 136 -10.31 -11.85 -9.34
CA ILE A 136 -9.94 -10.62 -8.62
C ILE A 136 -8.89 -10.91 -7.54
N MET A 137 -9.09 -11.98 -6.77
CA MET A 137 -8.15 -12.43 -5.74
C MET A 137 -6.76 -12.72 -6.31
N THR A 138 -6.69 -13.33 -7.50
CA THR A 138 -5.40 -13.56 -8.17
C THR A 138 -4.69 -12.24 -8.46
N GLY A 139 -5.41 -11.25 -8.98
CA GLY A 139 -4.89 -9.90 -9.21
C GLY A 139 -4.39 -9.21 -7.96
N ILE A 140 -5.19 -9.24 -6.89
CA ILE A 140 -4.83 -8.66 -5.59
C ILE A 140 -3.57 -9.33 -5.03
N ILE A 141 -3.52 -10.67 -5.05
CA ILE A 141 -2.38 -11.44 -4.54
C ILE A 141 -1.08 -11.06 -5.27
N LEU A 142 -1.10 -11.05 -6.61
CA LEU A 142 0.08 -10.69 -7.40
C LEU A 142 0.53 -9.25 -7.14
N SER A 143 -0.44 -8.34 -7.01
CA SER A 143 -0.13 -6.92 -6.79
C SER A 143 0.43 -6.66 -5.39
N VAL A 144 -0.11 -7.32 -4.35
CA VAL A 144 0.41 -7.25 -2.98
C VAL A 144 1.78 -7.91 -2.88
N SER A 145 1.99 -9.08 -3.51
CA SER A 145 3.30 -9.73 -3.55
C SER A 145 4.35 -8.82 -4.16
N ARG A 146 4.00 -8.11 -5.24
CA ARG A 146 4.89 -7.14 -5.87
C ARG A 146 5.20 -6.00 -4.90
N ALA A 147 4.17 -5.42 -4.28
CA ALA A 147 4.32 -4.28 -3.38
C ALA A 147 5.23 -4.53 -2.18
N ILE A 148 5.18 -5.73 -1.58
CA ILE A 148 6.05 -6.10 -0.46
C ILE A 148 7.52 -6.07 -0.89
N GLY A 149 7.82 -6.36 -2.15
CA GLY A 149 9.15 -6.29 -2.73
C GLY A 149 9.50 -4.96 -3.40
N GLU A 150 8.58 -3.98 -3.47
CA GLU A 150 8.87 -2.67 -4.09
C GLU A 150 9.65 -1.78 -3.12
N THR A 151 10.91 -1.56 -3.45
CA THR A 151 11.85 -0.78 -2.62
C THR A 151 11.92 0.68 -3.07
N ALA A 152 11.76 0.90 -4.37
CA ALA A 152 12.03 2.18 -5.01
C ALA A 152 11.13 3.32 -4.48
N PRO A 153 9.81 3.14 -4.32
CA PRO A 153 8.96 4.19 -3.75
C PRO A 153 9.30 4.50 -2.30
N LEU A 154 9.65 3.45 -1.53
CA LEU A 154 9.92 3.54 -0.10
C LEU A 154 11.24 4.24 0.19
N ILE A 155 12.29 3.97 -0.58
CA ILE A 155 13.58 4.66 -0.45
C ILE A 155 13.38 6.15 -0.72
N VAL A 156 12.66 6.54 -1.76
CA VAL A 156 12.44 7.97 -2.07
C VAL A 156 11.74 8.71 -0.93
N ILE A 157 10.83 8.04 -0.22
CA ILE A 157 10.06 8.63 0.88
C ILE A 157 10.84 8.60 2.20
N GLY A 158 11.46 7.45 2.52
CA GLY A 158 12.05 7.15 3.82
C GLY A 158 13.54 7.43 3.94
N ALA A 159 14.30 7.52 2.84
CA ALA A 159 15.74 7.73 2.88
C ALA A 159 16.19 9.00 3.64
N PRO A 160 15.50 10.15 3.55
CA PRO A 160 15.93 11.34 4.28
C PRO A 160 15.88 11.19 5.81
N LEU A 161 15.05 10.29 6.33
CA LEU A 161 14.87 10.06 7.78
C LEU A 161 15.04 8.57 8.13
N TYR A 162 15.97 7.88 7.46
CA TYR A 162 16.24 6.46 7.70
C TYR A 162 16.43 6.18 9.20
N THR A 163 15.47 5.47 9.80
CA THR A 163 15.56 4.94 11.17
C THR A 163 15.88 3.46 11.10
N THR A 164 16.72 2.98 12.02
CA THR A 164 17.02 1.53 12.17
C THR A 164 16.08 0.83 13.14
N PHE A 165 15.11 1.55 13.70
CA PHE A 165 14.18 1.08 14.73
C PHE A 165 12.79 0.80 14.14
N ALA A 166 12.09 -0.15 14.75
CA ALA A 166 10.74 -0.50 14.33
C ALA A 166 9.73 0.60 14.73
N PRO A 167 8.70 0.85 13.90
CA PRO A 167 7.69 1.86 14.21
C PRO A 167 6.95 1.53 15.50
N GLY A 168 6.71 2.54 16.34
CA GLY A 168 6.00 2.40 17.61
C GLY A 168 6.86 1.88 18.77
N GLY A 169 8.19 1.87 18.61
CA GLY A 169 9.13 1.39 19.64
C GLY A 169 9.05 -0.12 19.89
N LEU A 170 8.57 -0.88 18.90
CA LEU A 170 8.32 -2.32 18.99
C LEU A 170 9.48 -3.11 18.38
N ASP A 171 10.68 -2.98 18.94
CA ASP A 171 11.87 -3.65 18.41
C ASP A 171 11.87 -5.16 18.66
N SER A 172 11.13 -5.64 19.67
CA SER A 172 10.98 -7.07 19.98
C SER A 172 9.53 -7.50 20.15
N PHE A 173 9.24 -8.77 19.86
CA PHE A 173 7.90 -9.38 20.05
C PHE A 173 7.41 -9.28 21.52
N SER A 174 8.34 -9.23 22.48
CA SER A 174 8.01 -9.04 23.90
C SER A 174 7.43 -7.65 24.20
N ASP A 175 7.74 -6.66 23.37
CA ASP A 175 7.39 -5.26 23.62
C ASP A 175 5.94 -4.98 23.24
N ILE A 176 5.37 -5.78 22.34
CA ILE A 176 3.94 -5.79 22.00
C ILE A 176 3.08 -6.04 23.25
N GLY A 177 3.54 -6.93 24.14
CA GLY A 177 2.83 -7.24 25.38
C GLY A 177 2.98 -6.18 26.48
N LYS A 178 4.08 -5.41 26.45
CA LYS A 178 4.41 -4.40 27.47
C LYS A 178 3.88 -3.01 27.11
N HIS A 179 3.88 -2.68 25.82
CA HIS A 179 3.52 -1.39 25.27
C HIS A 179 2.48 -1.57 24.15
N PRO A 180 1.24 -1.98 24.46
CA PRO A 180 0.17 -2.11 23.47
C PRO A 180 -0.14 -0.78 22.76
N GLU A 181 0.15 0.35 23.40
CA GLU A 181 0.05 1.69 22.82
C GLU A 181 0.94 1.88 21.58
N GLY A 182 2.08 1.18 21.50
CA GLY A 182 3.00 1.23 20.37
C GLY A 182 2.36 0.80 19.06
N LEU A 183 1.40 -0.13 19.09
CA LEU A 183 0.66 -0.57 17.89
C LEU A 183 -0.24 0.52 17.31
N ILE A 184 -0.80 1.36 18.18
CA ILE A 184 -1.69 2.46 17.78
C ILE A 184 -0.86 3.64 17.25
N MET A 185 0.35 3.81 17.79
CA MET A 185 1.27 4.88 17.38
C MET A 185 2.11 4.52 16.15
N ALA A 186 2.39 3.24 15.90
CA ALA A 186 3.20 2.76 14.79
C ALA A 186 2.82 3.34 13.40
N PRO A 187 1.52 3.51 13.04
CA PRO A 187 1.13 4.14 11.78
C PRO A 187 1.65 5.58 11.61
N PHE A 188 1.90 6.28 12.71
CA PHE A 188 2.31 7.68 12.77
C PHE A 188 3.82 7.86 13.01
N ASP A 189 4.55 6.76 13.19
CA ASP A 189 6.00 6.78 13.40
C ASP A 189 6.75 6.62 12.07
N GLY A 190 8.04 6.96 12.09
CA GLY A 190 8.96 6.68 11.00
C GLY A 190 8.95 5.19 10.64
N PHE A 191 9.18 4.89 9.37
CA PHE A 191 9.14 3.52 8.88
C PHE A 191 10.48 3.07 8.35
N VAL A 192 10.73 1.77 8.48
CA VAL A 192 11.78 1.07 7.77
C VAL A 192 11.15 -0.11 7.03
N ALA A 193 11.73 -0.45 5.88
CA ALA A 193 11.34 -1.63 5.12
C ALA A 193 12.53 -2.57 5.02
N MET A 194 12.27 -3.88 5.05
CA MET A 194 13.31 -4.90 4.99
C MET A 194 14.32 -4.70 3.84
N PRO A 195 13.89 -4.35 2.61
CA PRO A 195 14.87 -4.11 1.55
C PRO A 195 15.72 -2.86 1.76
N MET A 196 15.18 -1.82 2.40
CA MET A 196 15.95 -0.62 2.77
C MET A 196 16.99 -0.96 3.84
N GLN A 197 16.61 -1.79 4.81
CA GLN A 197 17.50 -2.26 5.87
C GLN A 197 18.65 -3.09 5.31
N ILE A 198 18.35 -4.02 4.39
CA ILE A 198 19.35 -4.83 3.69
C ILE A 198 20.32 -3.93 2.91
N TYR A 199 19.80 -2.93 2.20
CA TYR A 199 20.63 -1.96 1.49
C TYR A 199 21.57 -1.19 2.44
N GLY A 200 21.05 -0.69 3.57
CA GLY A 200 21.85 -0.02 4.59
C GLY A 200 22.97 -0.90 5.15
N TRP A 201 22.69 -2.18 5.42
CA TRP A 201 23.71 -3.13 5.87
C TRP A 201 24.81 -3.39 4.84
N ILE A 202 24.49 -3.33 3.54
CA ILE A 202 25.45 -3.51 2.45
C ILE A 202 26.33 -2.25 2.29
N THR A 203 25.74 -1.05 2.41
CA THR A 203 26.48 0.20 2.22
C THR A 203 27.36 0.58 3.39
N ASP A 204 26.97 0.22 4.63
CA ASP A 204 27.71 0.56 5.86
C ASP A 204 28.71 -0.55 6.29
N ALA A 205 29.05 -1.46 5.38
CA ALA A 205 29.78 -2.69 5.67
C ALA A 205 31.31 -2.49 5.78
N ASP A 206 31.76 -1.86 6.87
CA ASP A 206 33.19 -1.85 7.26
C ASP A 206 33.66 -3.18 7.89
N THR A 207 32.76 -4.18 8.04
CA THR A 207 33.05 -5.43 8.76
C THR A 207 32.33 -6.61 8.11
N GLU A 208 33.02 -7.74 7.97
CA GLU A 208 32.50 -9.02 7.42
C GLU A 208 31.18 -9.46 8.07
N LEU A 209 30.99 -9.12 9.35
CA LEU A 209 29.76 -9.37 10.10
C LEU A 209 28.51 -8.77 9.42
N LYS A 210 28.57 -7.51 8.95
CA LYS A 210 27.41 -6.82 8.36
C LYS A 210 27.03 -7.40 6.99
N THR A 211 28.01 -7.84 6.21
CA THR A 211 27.78 -8.54 4.95
C THR A 211 27.05 -9.86 5.17
N ASN A 212 27.43 -10.62 6.20
CA ASN A 212 26.77 -11.87 6.56
C ASN A 212 25.33 -11.64 7.06
N VAL A 213 25.08 -10.56 7.82
CA VAL A 213 23.73 -10.17 8.25
C VAL A 213 22.86 -9.76 7.06
N ALA A 214 23.41 -9.00 6.10
CA ALA A 214 22.68 -8.63 4.89
C ALA A 214 22.28 -9.85 4.06
N ALA A 215 23.20 -10.81 3.87
CA ALA A 215 22.92 -12.06 3.18
C ALA A 215 21.81 -12.87 3.90
N ALA A 216 21.88 -12.97 5.23
CA ALA A 216 20.84 -13.61 6.03
C ALA A 216 19.48 -12.88 5.88
N GLY A 217 19.49 -11.54 5.87
CA GLY A 217 18.29 -10.73 5.65
C GLY A 217 17.63 -10.98 4.29
N ILE A 218 18.42 -11.12 3.23
CA ILE A 218 17.92 -11.47 1.89
C ILE A 218 17.27 -12.85 1.91
N LEU A 219 17.90 -13.85 2.55
CA LEU A 219 17.33 -15.20 2.66
C LEU A 219 16.01 -15.22 3.43
N VAL A 220 15.92 -14.48 4.54
CA VAL A 220 14.69 -14.33 5.32
C VAL A 220 13.59 -13.66 4.50
N LEU A 221 13.92 -12.59 3.77
CA LEU A 221 12.96 -11.90 2.91
C LEU A 221 12.44 -12.84 1.80
N LEU A 222 13.33 -13.58 1.13
CA LEU A 222 12.96 -14.55 0.10
C LEU A 222 12.07 -15.66 0.67
N PHE A 223 12.42 -16.20 1.83
CA PHE A 223 11.63 -17.22 2.51
C PHE A 223 10.22 -16.70 2.84
N PHE A 224 10.12 -15.48 3.37
CA PHE A 224 8.83 -14.86 3.70
C PHE A 224 7.97 -14.60 2.46
N LEU A 225 8.56 -14.09 1.37
CA LEU A 225 7.86 -13.90 0.10
C LEU A 225 7.32 -15.21 -0.46
N LEU A 226 8.12 -16.30 -0.41
CA LEU A 226 7.69 -17.62 -0.85
C LEU A 226 6.53 -18.15 -0.01
N ILE A 227 6.57 -17.99 1.31
CA ILE A 227 5.47 -18.38 2.21
C ILE A 227 4.21 -17.59 1.90
N LEU A 228 4.29 -16.26 1.81
CA LEU A 228 3.13 -15.43 1.53
C LEU A 228 2.49 -15.77 0.19
N ASN A 229 3.30 -15.97 -0.85
CA ASN A 229 2.80 -16.35 -2.16
C ASN A 229 2.17 -17.76 -2.15
N GLY A 230 2.77 -18.71 -1.44
CA GLY A 230 2.21 -20.05 -1.25
C GLY A 230 0.88 -20.03 -0.50
N LEU A 231 0.78 -19.27 0.59
CA LEU A 231 -0.46 -19.08 1.35
C LEU A 231 -1.55 -18.44 0.50
N ALA A 232 -1.19 -17.41 -0.26
CA ALA A 232 -2.11 -16.69 -1.13
C ALA A 232 -2.70 -17.61 -2.21
N ILE A 233 -1.86 -18.44 -2.85
CA ILE A 233 -2.31 -19.46 -3.82
C ILE A 233 -3.24 -20.48 -3.14
N THR A 234 -2.93 -20.88 -1.91
CA THR A 234 -3.74 -21.84 -1.16
C THR A 234 -5.13 -21.27 -0.84
N ILE A 235 -5.20 -20.01 -0.38
CA ILE A 235 -6.47 -19.31 -0.12
C ILE A 235 -7.31 -19.24 -1.40
N ARG A 236 -6.70 -18.88 -2.53
CA ARG A 236 -7.37 -18.89 -3.85
C ARG A 236 -7.92 -20.26 -4.20
N SER A 237 -7.13 -21.32 -3.99
CA SER A 237 -7.53 -22.70 -4.33
C SER A 237 -8.77 -23.17 -3.55
N ARG A 238 -8.97 -22.66 -2.33
CA ARG A 238 -10.18 -22.94 -1.54
C ARG A 238 -11.36 -22.12 -2.03
N ALA A 239 -11.17 -20.84 -2.32
CA ALA A 239 -12.22 -19.96 -2.85
C ALA A 239 -12.78 -20.44 -4.21
N GLY A 240 -11.93 -21.02 -5.07
CA GLY A 240 -12.34 -21.54 -6.39
C GLY A 240 -13.21 -22.80 -6.35
N ARG A 241 -13.21 -23.57 -5.24
CA ARG A 241 -13.99 -24.83 -5.16
C ARG A 241 -15.51 -24.62 -5.12
N HIS A 242 -15.97 -23.42 -4.78
CA HIS A 242 -17.39 -23.07 -4.78
C HIS A 242 -17.88 -22.47 -6.12
N ALA A 243 -16.97 -22.20 -7.06
CA ALA A 243 -17.30 -21.74 -8.40
C ALA A 243 -17.36 -22.94 -9.38
N ARG A 244 -18.20 -23.94 -9.09
CA ARG A 244 -18.53 -24.97 -10.08
C ARG A 244 -19.73 -24.44 -10.87
N TRP A 245 -19.44 -24.05 -12.12
CA TRP A 245 -20.42 -23.76 -13.15
C TRP A 245 -21.19 -25.03 -13.53
#